data_AF-A0A9E2I6D2-F1
#
_entry.id   AF-A0A9E2I6D2-F1
#
_cell.length_a   1.000
_cell.length_b   1.000
_cell.length_c   1.000
_cell.angle_alpha   90.00
_cell.angle_beta   90.00
_cell.angle_gamma   90.00
#
_symmetry.space_group_name_H-M   'P 1'
#
loop_
_entity.id
_entity.type
_entity.pdbx_description
1 polymer ?
#
loop_
_entity_poly.entity_id
_entity_poly.type
_entity_poly.pdbx_seq_one_letter_code
_entity_poly.pdbx_strand_id
1 'polypeptide(L)'
;MKNRKKLNTIVFLLVLASTLLVAAAPGPQQSALAATTLARLTIENNTNDYVTLQLSGPASYYLYVKPGETRIYTLQRGEYSNKFYSCGVFINTSLDMTKHQKIVVPACGTHATTNPTGVIDAGKVLRLVKVTLKNATDHNIVIVLNGPSEYAFFLYDQEERSYTIPKGDYTYIIYGCGYTREGTLYARALKYKELTCPAQ
;
A
#
# COMPACT_ATOMS: atom_id res chain seq x y z
N MET A 1 -80.91 -2.62 42.22
CA MET A 1 -80.15 -2.56 40.94
C MET A 1 -79.18 -1.38 40.78
N LYS A 2 -79.18 -0.36 41.66
CA LYS A 2 -78.34 0.87 41.53
C LYS A 2 -76.84 0.66 41.87
N ASN A 3 -76.50 -0.34 42.69
CA ASN A 3 -75.12 -0.57 43.17
C ASN A 3 -74.24 -1.39 42.21
N ARG A 4 -74.80 -2.18 41.30
CA ARG A 4 -74.02 -2.95 40.30
C ARG A 4 -73.37 -2.06 39.25
N LYS A 5 -74.00 -0.94 38.88
CA LYS A 5 -73.45 0.01 37.90
C LYS A 5 -72.21 0.74 38.45
N LYS A 6 -72.22 1.12 39.73
CA LYS A 6 -71.08 1.78 40.39
C LYS A 6 -69.86 0.87 40.52
N LEU A 7 -70.08 -0.43 40.80
CA LEU A 7 -68.99 -1.40 40.91
C LEU A 7 -68.28 -1.62 39.57
N ASN A 8 -69.03 -1.76 38.48
CA ASN A 8 -68.44 -1.94 37.15
C ASN A 8 -67.64 -0.71 36.68
N THR A 9 -68.06 0.51 37.04
CA THR A 9 -67.29 1.73 36.70
C THR A 9 -65.97 1.80 37.46
N ILE A 10 -65.93 1.38 38.73
CA ILE A 10 -64.71 1.36 39.54
C ILE A 10 -63.73 0.29 39.03
N VAL A 11 -64.22 -0.90 38.67
CA VAL A 11 -63.39 -1.96 38.09
C VAL A 11 -62.80 -1.53 36.74
N PHE A 12 -63.58 -0.84 35.91
CA PHE A 12 -63.09 -0.36 34.61
C PHE A 12 -62.01 0.73 34.74
N LEU A 13 -62.15 1.64 35.73
CA LEU A 13 -61.14 2.65 36.03
C LEU A 13 -59.85 2.04 36.61
N LEU A 14 -59.94 0.99 37.41
CA LEU A 14 -58.77 0.27 37.93
C LEU A 14 -58.02 -0.51 36.85
N VAL A 15 -58.73 -1.04 35.84
CA VAL A 15 -58.11 -1.71 34.68
C VAL A 15 -57.51 -0.70 33.70
N LEU A 16 -58.07 0.51 33.57
CA LEU A 16 -57.48 1.57 32.72
C LEU A 16 -56.23 2.20 33.36
N ALA A 17 -56.19 2.29 34.69
CA ALA A 17 -55.04 2.84 35.41
C ALA A 17 -53.82 1.90 35.41
N SER A 18 -54.04 0.57 35.33
CA SER A 18 -52.96 -0.42 35.32
C SER A 18 -52.30 -0.60 33.94
N THR A 19 -52.92 -0.16 32.85
CA THR A 19 -52.32 -0.20 31.50
C THR A 19 -51.46 1.02 31.16
N LEU A 20 -51.54 2.10 31.93
CA LEU A 20 -50.75 3.34 31.70
C LEU A 20 -49.37 3.35 32.37
N LEU A 21 -49.01 2.32 33.14
CA LEU A 21 -47.74 2.26 33.90
C LEU A 21 -46.58 1.51 33.19
N VAL A 22 -46.76 1.02 31.96
CA VAL A 22 -45.73 0.25 31.23
C VAL A 22 -44.88 1.11 30.27
N ALA A 23 -45.22 2.39 30.05
CA ALA A 23 -44.59 3.22 29.01
C ALA A 23 -43.35 4.02 29.45
N ALA A 24 -42.82 3.81 30.66
CA ALA A 24 -41.68 4.59 31.17
C ALA A 24 -40.56 3.73 31.81
N ALA A 25 -40.39 2.49 31.37
CA ALA A 25 -39.15 1.79 31.65
C ALA A 25 -38.06 2.39 30.75
N PRO A 26 -36.97 2.97 31.30
CA PRO A 26 -35.77 3.24 30.51
C PRO A 26 -35.30 1.88 29.99
N GLY A 27 -35.67 1.56 28.76
CA GLY A 27 -35.15 0.39 28.07
C GLY A 27 -33.63 0.46 28.13
N PRO A 28 -32.93 -0.69 28.21
CA PRO A 28 -31.48 -0.69 28.13
C PRO A 28 -31.12 0.00 26.83
N GLN A 29 -30.66 1.24 26.94
CA GLN A 29 -29.94 1.93 25.88
C GLN A 29 -28.66 1.13 25.73
N GLN A 30 -28.76 0.02 24.98
CA GLN A 30 -27.65 -0.58 24.29
C GLN A 30 -27.17 0.50 23.33
N SER A 31 -26.38 1.41 23.88
CA SER A 31 -25.38 2.15 23.15
C SER A 31 -24.43 1.08 22.63
N ALA A 32 -24.87 0.37 21.60
CA ALA A 32 -23.98 -0.34 20.71
C ALA A 32 -23.02 0.77 20.27
N LEU A 33 -21.85 0.79 20.89
CA LEU A 33 -20.68 1.52 20.43
C LEU A 33 -20.60 1.16 18.95
N ALA A 34 -21.16 2.02 18.10
CA ALA A 34 -21.18 1.82 16.68
C ALA A 34 -19.71 1.80 16.32
N ALA A 35 -19.18 0.59 16.11
CA ALA A 35 -17.77 0.38 15.81
C ALA A 35 -17.47 1.33 14.67
N THR A 36 -16.59 2.29 14.91
CA THR A 36 -16.38 3.41 13.99
C THR A 36 -16.09 2.80 12.62
N THR A 37 -16.94 3.07 11.64
CA THR A 37 -16.85 2.47 10.29
C THR A 37 -15.61 2.95 9.53
N LEU A 38 -14.77 3.75 10.17
CA LEU A 38 -13.56 4.33 9.63
C LEU A 38 -12.32 3.74 10.29
N ALA A 39 -11.23 3.68 9.52
CA ALA A 39 -9.89 3.36 9.96
C ALA A 39 -8.91 4.44 9.47
N ARG A 40 -7.82 4.58 10.21
CA ARG A 40 -6.75 5.52 9.93
C ARG A 40 -5.68 4.82 9.11
N LEU A 41 -5.33 5.37 7.96
CA LEU A 41 -4.18 4.97 7.17
C LEU A 41 -3.10 6.07 7.26
N THR A 42 -1.93 5.73 7.79
CA THR A 42 -0.77 6.63 7.77
C THR A 42 0.20 6.17 6.69
N ILE A 43 0.65 7.08 5.83
CA ILE A 43 1.66 6.80 4.81
C ILE A 43 2.83 7.73 5.07
N GLU A 44 3.99 7.15 5.37
CA GLU A 44 5.25 7.84 5.59
C GLU A 44 6.15 7.60 4.38
N ASN A 45 6.44 8.65 3.61
CA ASN A 45 7.24 8.58 2.40
C ASN A 45 8.66 9.11 2.63
N ASN A 46 9.60 8.21 2.88
CA ASN A 46 11.02 8.53 3.05
C ASN A 46 11.82 8.38 1.74
N THR A 47 11.14 8.40 0.60
CA THR A 47 11.78 8.39 -0.73
C THR A 47 11.96 9.82 -1.26
N ASN A 48 12.75 9.94 -2.33
CA ASN A 48 12.89 11.19 -3.10
C ASN A 48 11.83 11.33 -4.21
N ASP A 49 10.90 10.38 -4.32
CA ASP A 49 9.83 10.36 -5.32
C ASP A 49 8.45 10.44 -4.66
N TYR A 50 7.41 10.69 -5.47
CA TYR A 50 6.05 10.65 -4.97
C TYR A 50 5.57 9.20 -4.79
N VAL A 51 4.67 9.01 -3.83
CA VAL A 51 3.98 7.74 -3.58
C VAL A 51 2.51 7.91 -3.94
N THR A 52 1.96 6.98 -4.73
CA THR A 52 0.52 6.93 -5.00
C THR A 52 -0.06 5.60 -4.57
N LEU A 53 -1.27 5.62 -4.01
CA LEU A 53 -2.00 4.43 -3.62
C LEU A 53 -3.45 4.55 -4.11
N GLN A 54 -3.80 3.72 -5.09
CA GLN A 54 -5.17 3.55 -5.55
C GLN A 54 -5.80 2.38 -4.80
N LEU A 55 -6.95 2.60 -4.19
CA LEU A 55 -7.70 1.60 -3.41
C LEU A 55 -9.06 1.35 -4.06
N SER A 56 -9.44 0.08 -4.19
CA SER A 56 -10.74 -0.38 -4.67
C SER A 56 -11.31 -1.41 -3.70
N GLY A 57 -12.45 -1.10 -3.08
CA GLY A 57 -13.09 -1.93 -2.05
C GLY A 57 -14.46 -1.38 -1.64
N PRO A 58 -14.78 -1.26 -0.34
CA PRO A 58 -16.02 -0.63 0.14
C PRO A 58 -16.25 0.79 -0.39
N ALA A 59 -15.16 1.51 -0.66
CA ALA A 59 -15.14 2.78 -1.38
C ALA A 59 -13.89 2.82 -2.27
N SER A 60 -13.79 3.84 -3.13
CA SER A 60 -12.63 4.03 -4.00
C SER A 60 -11.84 5.26 -3.57
N TYR A 61 -10.52 5.12 -3.47
CA TYR A 61 -9.64 6.21 -3.07
C TYR A 61 -8.43 6.31 -4.00
N TYR A 62 -7.96 7.54 -4.21
CA TYR A 62 -6.69 7.83 -4.85
C TYR A 62 -5.87 8.73 -3.92
N LEU A 63 -4.82 8.17 -3.32
CA LEU A 63 -4.01 8.84 -2.30
C LEU A 63 -2.65 9.20 -2.88
N TYR A 64 -2.13 10.37 -2.50
CA TYR A 64 -0.88 10.93 -3.01
C TYR A 64 -0.04 11.53 -1.88
N VAL A 65 1.23 11.15 -1.79
CA VAL A 65 2.17 11.62 -0.76
C VAL A 65 3.46 12.09 -1.43
N LYS A 66 3.87 13.33 -1.15
CA LYS A 66 5.10 13.91 -1.72
C LYS A 66 6.36 13.29 -1.11
N PRO A 67 7.53 13.45 -1.75
CA PRO A 67 8.82 13.08 -1.15
C PRO A 67 9.01 13.68 0.24
N GLY A 68 9.48 12.87 1.19
CA GLY A 68 9.76 13.30 2.58
C GLY A 68 8.53 13.63 3.44
N GLU A 69 7.30 13.46 2.95
CA GLU A 69 6.09 13.76 3.70
C GLU A 69 5.50 12.54 4.42
N THR A 70 4.82 12.78 5.54
CA THR A 70 3.88 11.85 6.15
C THR A 70 2.47 12.37 6.02
N ARG A 71 1.54 11.56 5.51
CA ARG A 71 0.11 11.90 5.44
C ARG A 71 -0.75 10.88 6.15
N ILE A 72 -1.82 11.39 6.76
CA ILE A 72 -2.81 10.60 7.48
C ILE A 72 -4.14 10.74 6.75
N TYR A 73 -4.73 9.60 6.43
CA TYR A 73 -6.02 9.47 5.77
C TYR A 73 -7.00 8.74 6.68
N THR A 74 -8.28 9.08 6.54
CA THR A 74 -9.38 8.39 7.21
C THR A 74 -10.23 7.72 6.14
N LEU A 75 -10.27 6.39 6.16
CA LEU A 75 -10.89 5.56 5.13
C LEU A 75 -11.98 4.69 5.75
N GLN A 76 -12.96 4.27 4.96
CA GLN A 76 -13.92 3.25 5.40
C GLN A 76 -13.22 1.91 5.66
N ARG A 77 -13.61 1.21 6.74
CA ARG A 77 -13.09 -0.11 7.09
C ARG A 77 -13.48 -1.16 6.06
N GLY A 78 -12.57 -2.09 5.81
CA GLY A 78 -12.77 -3.25 4.95
C GLY A 78 -11.48 -3.66 4.25
N GLU A 79 -11.58 -4.62 3.36
CA GLU A 79 -10.48 -5.08 2.53
C GLU A 79 -10.47 -4.34 1.19
N TYR A 80 -9.29 -3.96 0.73
CA TYR A 80 -9.10 -3.25 -0.53
C TYR A 80 -8.13 -4.00 -1.43
N SER A 81 -8.47 -4.15 -2.71
CA SER A 81 -7.46 -4.33 -3.74
C SER A 81 -6.77 -2.99 -3.97
N ASN A 82 -5.46 -2.99 -4.10
CA ASN A 82 -4.71 -1.76 -4.30
C ASN A 82 -3.66 -1.86 -5.39
N LYS A 83 -3.45 -0.71 -6.04
CA LYS A 83 -2.33 -0.45 -6.93
C LYS A 83 -1.45 0.62 -6.28
N PHE A 84 -0.28 0.19 -5.82
CA PHE A 84 0.68 1.04 -5.11
C PHE A 84 1.85 1.37 -6.04
N TYR A 85 2.22 2.65 -6.11
CA TYR A 85 3.34 3.14 -6.89
C TYR A 85 4.35 3.83 -5.98
N SER A 86 5.61 3.44 -6.11
CA SER A 86 6.74 4.06 -5.43
C SER A 86 8.03 3.65 -6.14
N CYS A 87 9.06 4.48 -6.08
CA CYS A 87 10.39 4.15 -6.62
C CYS A 87 10.35 3.70 -8.10
N GLY A 88 9.50 4.31 -8.91
CA GLY A 88 9.38 4.00 -10.34
C GLY A 88 8.59 2.73 -10.69
N VAL A 89 8.09 1.98 -9.70
CA VAL A 89 7.41 0.69 -9.93
C VAL A 89 5.97 0.68 -9.42
N PHE A 90 5.13 -0.07 -10.12
CA PHE A 90 3.77 -0.40 -9.67
C PHE A 90 3.73 -1.81 -9.11
N ILE A 91 3.04 -1.98 -7.99
CA ILE A 91 2.67 -3.29 -7.45
C ILE A 91 1.17 -3.34 -7.20
N ASN A 92 0.58 -4.51 -7.43
CA ASN A 92 -0.80 -4.78 -7.04
C ASN A 92 -0.78 -5.68 -5.81
N THR A 93 -1.47 -5.29 -4.75
CA THR A 93 -1.59 -6.10 -3.53
C THR A 93 -2.94 -5.86 -2.85
N SER A 94 -3.17 -6.46 -1.69
CA SER A 94 -4.35 -6.21 -0.86
C SER A 94 -3.97 -5.39 0.37
N LEU A 95 -4.89 -4.56 0.85
CA LEU A 95 -4.74 -3.78 2.06
C LEU A 95 -5.95 -4.03 2.96
N ASP A 96 -5.69 -4.60 4.14
CA ASP A 96 -6.69 -4.81 5.17
C ASP A 96 -6.83 -3.54 6.04
N MET A 97 -7.88 -2.76 5.77
CA MET A 97 -8.25 -1.58 6.55
C MET A 97 -9.33 -1.88 7.60
N THR A 98 -9.54 -3.14 8.02
CA THR A 98 -10.41 -3.46 9.17
C THR A 98 -9.87 -2.89 10.49
N LYS A 99 -8.57 -2.55 10.50
CA LYS A 99 -7.82 -1.90 11.58
C LYS A 99 -7.04 -0.68 11.05
N HIS A 100 -6.51 0.12 11.98
CA HIS A 100 -5.58 1.20 11.61
C HIS A 100 -4.31 0.60 11.00
N GLN A 101 -3.80 1.26 9.96
CA GLN A 101 -2.63 0.81 9.22
C GLN A 101 -1.59 1.93 9.11
N LYS A 102 -0.32 1.54 9.09
CA LYS A 102 0.80 2.42 8.75
C LYS A 102 1.61 1.80 7.63
N ILE A 103 1.77 2.50 6.52
CA ILE A 103 2.68 2.16 5.44
C ILE A 103 3.92 3.03 5.60
N VAL A 104 5.09 2.41 5.69
CA VAL A 104 6.38 3.12 5.65
C VAL A 104 7.05 2.78 4.34
N VAL A 105 7.36 3.81 3.57
CA VAL A 105 8.08 3.72 2.31
C VAL A 105 9.52 4.17 2.57
N PRO A 106 10.46 3.25 2.77
CA PRO A 106 11.86 3.61 3.01
C PRO A 106 12.51 4.13 1.73
N ALA A 107 13.73 4.63 1.81
CA ALA A 107 14.53 4.96 0.63
C ALA A 107 14.57 3.77 -0.36
N CYS A 108 14.52 4.06 -1.65
CA CYS A 108 14.41 3.04 -2.70
C CYS A 108 15.57 2.03 -2.64
N GLY A 109 15.23 0.73 -2.68
CA GLY A 109 16.19 -0.36 -2.54
C GLY A 109 16.59 -0.69 -1.10
N THR A 110 15.99 -0.04 -0.09
CA THR A 110 16.20 -0.31 1.34
C THR A 110 14.93 -0.85 2.02
N HIS A 111 15.03 -1.16 3.31
CA HIS A 111 13.93 -1.65 4.14
C HIS A 111 13.77 -0.73 5.37
N ALA A 112 12.54 -0.51 5.82
CA ALA A 112 12.24 0.50 6.83
C ALA A 112 12.70 0.11 8.23
N THR A 113 12.51 -1.14 8.68
CA THR A 113 12.99 -1.71 9.97
C THR A 113 12.41 -3.12 10.25
N THR A 114 12.83 -3.77 11.34
CA THR A 114 12.36 -5.06 11.86
C THR A 114 10.90 -5.02 12.34
N ASN A 115 9.95 -5.21 11.42
CA ASN A 115 8.58 -5.70 11.64
C ASN A 115 7.86 -5.28 12.96
N PRO A 116 7.60 -4.00 13.20
CA PRO A 116 6.60 -3.66 14.20
C PRO A 116 5.22 -4.15 13.72
N THR A 117 4.49 -4.83 14.61
CA THR A 117 3.13 -5.32 14.34
C THR A 117 2.24 -4.15 13.89
N GLY A 118 1.57 -4.28 12.74
CA GLY A 118 0.69 -3.21 12.20
C GLY A 118 1.40 -2.16 11.34
N VAL A 119 2.67 -2.37 10.99
CA VAL A 119 3.39 -1.55 10.01
C VAL A 119 3.69 -2.37 8.76
N ILE A 120 3.31 -1.83 7.60
CA ILE A 120 3.62 -2.36 6.29
C ILE A 120 4.90 -1.69 5.81
N ASP A 121 5.99 -2.46 5.73
CA ASP A 121 7.25 -2.03 5.13
C ASP A 121 7.15 -2.18 3.60
N ALA A 122 6.89 -1.07 2.91
CA ALA A 122 6.75 -1.09 1.45
C ALA A 122 8.04 -1.55 0.76
N GLY A 123 9.21 -1.35 1.34
CA GLY A 123 10.48 -1.84 0.78
C GLY A 123 10.51 -3.37 0.69
N LYS A 124 9.90 -4.08 1.66
CA LYS A 124 9.77 -5.55 1.60
C LYS A 124 8.77 -6.02 0.56
N VAL A 125 7.69 -5.26 0.37
CA VAL A 125 6.65 -5.58 -0.62
C VAL A 125 7.16 -5.32 -2.05
N LEU A 126 7.80 -4.17 -2.27
CA LEU A 126 8.35 -3.78 -3.58
C LEU A 126 9.55 -4.66 -4.00
N ARG A 127 10.26 -5.24 -3.03
CA ARG A 127 11.43 -6.11 -3.26
C ARG A 127 12.43 -5.51 -4.26
N LEU A 128 12.82 -4.25 -4.08
CA LEU A 128 13.75 -3.57 -4.98
C LEU A 128 15.23 -3.82 -4.63
N VAL A 129 16.11 -3.67 -5.61
CA VAL A 129 17.57 -3.66 -5.45
C VAL A 129 18.21 -2.54 -6.25
N LYS A 130 19.31 -2.01 -5.72
CA LYS A 130 20.18 -1.09 -6.43
C LYS A 130 21.14 -1.84 -7.35
N VAL A 131 21.13 -1.50 -8.64
CA VAL A 131 22.05 -2.00 -9.64
C VAL A 131 22.85 -0.82 -10.19
N THR A 132 24.17 -0.88 -10.08
CA THR A 132 25.08 0.06 -10.71
C THR A 132 25.57 -0.54 -12.02
N LEU A 133 25.36 0.20 -13.10
CA LEU A 133 25.87 -0.12 -14.42
C LEU A 133 26.98 0.88 -14.74
N LYS A 134 28.16 0.37 -15.12
CA LYS A 134 29.27 1.19 -15.58
C LYS A 134 29.62 0.81 -17.01
N ASN A 135 29.59 1.79 -17.89
CA ASN A 135 30.17 1.66 -19.21
C ASN A 135 31.67 1.93 -19.12
N ALA A 136 32.51 0.91 -19.23
CA ALA A 136 33.98 1.06 -19.17
C ALA A 136 34.59 1.20 -20.57
N THR A 137 33.82 1.69 -21.55
CA THR A 137 34.21 1.82 -22.95
C THR A 137 34.18 3.28 -23.39
N ASP A 138 34.87 3.57 -24.50
CA ASP A 138 34.90 4.89 -25.14
C ASP A 138 33.76 5.05 -26.18
N HIS A 139 32.70 4.26 -26.03
CA HIS A 139 31.53 4.27 -26.90
C HIS A 139 30.25 4.26 -26.06
N ASN A 140 29.17 4.82 -26.59
CA ASN A 140 27.87 4.70 -25.96
C ASN A 140 27.35 3.26 -26.03
N ILE A 141 26.68 2.81 -24.96
CA ILE A 141 26.13 1.46 -24.86
C ILE A 141 24.64 1.53 -24.51
N VAL A 142 23.85 0.66 -25.14
CA VAL A 142 22.49 0.34 -24.70
C VAL A 142 22.48 -1.04 -24.06
N ILE A 143 21.89 -1.15 -22.87
CA ILE A 143 21.65 -2.43 -22.21
C ILE A 143 20.14 -2.60 -21.98
N VAL A 144 19.60 -3.69 -22.50
CA VAL A 144 18.21 -4.10 -22.29
C VAL A 144 18.21 -5.23 -21.26
N LEU A 145 17.38 -5.10 -20.22
CA LEU A 145 17.18 -6.13 -19.21
C LEU A 145 15.77 -6.70 -19.35
N ASN A 146 15.66 -8.02 -19.50
CA ASN A 146 14.40 -8.75 -19.56
C ASN A 146 14.29 -9.68 -18.34
N GLY A 147 13.22 -9.54 -17.56
CA GLY A 147 13.05 -10.28 -16.30
C GLY A 147 11.72 -9.95 -15.63
N PRO A 148 11.68 -9.77 -14.29
CA PRO A 148 10.46 -9.33 -13.58
C PRO A 148 9.84 -8.04 -14.11
N SER A 149 10.65 -7.19 -14.73
CA SER A 149 10.22 -6.00 -15.47
C SER A 149 11.20 -5.77 -16.61
N GLU A 150 10.79 -5.06 -17.66
CA GLU A 150 11.65 -4.75 -18.79
C GLU A 150 12.24 -3.36 -18.63
N TYR A 151 13.55 -3.24 -18.88
CA TYR A 151 14.26 -1.97 -18.82
C TYR A 151 15.19 -1.82 -20.02
N ALA A 152 15.32 -0.59 -20.51
CA ALA A 152 16.37 -0.22 -21.45
C ALA A 152 17.12 0.99 -20.88
N PHE A 153 18.44 0.85 -20.76
CA PHE A 153 19.32 1.89 -20.26
C PHE A 153 20.32 2.28 -21.34
N PHE A 154 20.43 3.59 -21.58
CA PHE A 154 21.48 4.18 -22.39
C PHE A 154 22.55 4.72 -21.44
N LEU A 155 23.81 4.36 -21.68
CA LEU A 155 24.97 4.80 -20.91
C LEU A 155 25.97 5.47 -21.86
N TYR A 156 26.38 6.69 -21.52
CA TYR A 156 27.45 7.40 -22.23
C TYR A 156 28.80 6.75 -21.99
N ASP A 157 29.80 7.15 -22.78
CA ASP A 157 31.19 6.73 -22.60
C ASP A 157 31.67 6.98 -21.16
N GLN A 158 32.34 5.99 -20.59
CA GLN A 158 32.85 6.04 -19.22
C GLN A 158 31.80 6.34 -18.12
N GLU A 159 30.49 6.31 -18.43
CA GLU A 159 29.43 6.66 -17.50
C GLU A 159 29.18 5.54 -16.47
N GLU A 160 29.05 5.93 -15.21
CA GLU A 160 28.52 5.08 -14.14
C GLU A 160 27.18 5.61 -13.65
N ARG A 161 26.14 4.77 -13.68
CA ARG A 161 24.82 5.13 -13.15
C ARG A 161 24.21 4.01 -12.31
N SER A 162 23.58 4.39 -11.20
CA SER A 162 22.80 3.47 -10.38
C SER A 162 21.31 3.56 -10.68
N TYR A 163 20.68 2.40 -10.78
CA TYR A 163 19.25 2.22 -10.98
C TYR A 163 18.68 1.39 -9.84
N THR A 164 17.38 1.54 -9.59
CA THR A 164 16.64 0.67 -8.67
C THR A 164 15.63 -0.13 -9.46
N ILE A 165 15.75 -1.46 -9.41
CA ILE A 165 14.89 -2.38 -10.17
C ILE A 165 14.33 -3.48 -9.24
N PRO A 166 13.22 -4.14 -9.59
CA PRO A 166 12.72 -5.30 -8.86
C PRO A 166 13.74 -6.42 -8.74
N LYS A 167 13.76 -7.08 -7.58
CA LYS A 167 14.59 -8.27 -7.33
C LYS A 167 14.20 -9.39 -8.28
N GLY A 168 15.20 -10.00 -8.88
CA GLY A 168 15.01 -11.18 -9.71
C GLY A 168 16.22 -11.45 -10.59
N ASP A 169 16.05 -12.42 -11.47
CA ASP A 169 17.07 -12.80 -12.43
C ASP A 169 16.66 -12.20 -13.79
N TYR A 170 17.59 -11.50 -14.43
CA TYR A 170 17.37 -10.83 -15.71
C TYR A 170 18.31 -11.43 -16.75
N THR A 171 17.80 -11.69 -17.96
CA THR A 171 18.65 -11.79 -19.14
C THR A 171 18.94 -10.37 -19.61
N TYR A 172 20.15 -10.11 -20.06
CA TYR A 172 20.51 -8.82 -20.63
C TYR A 172 21.00 -8.99 -22.06
N ILE A 173 20.76 -7.95 -22.85
CA ILE A 173 21.33 -7.77 -24.19
C ILE A 173 22.02 -6.41 -24.22
N ILE A 174 23.30 -6.41 -24.54
CA ILE A 174 24.12 -5.20 -24.67
C ILE A 174 24.31 -4.94 -26.17
N TYR A 175 24.01 -3.72 -26.60
CA TYR A 175 24.30 -3.18 -27.92
C TYR A 175 25.38 -2.10 -27.79
N GLY A 176 26.53 -2.33 -28.40
CA GLY A 176 27.66 -1.40 -28.33
C GLY A 176 28.91 -1.95 -29.01
N CYS A 177 29.83 -1.05 -29.35
CA CYS A 177 31.12 -1.40 -29.96
C CYS A 177 31.00 -2.20 -31.29
N GLY A 178 29.87 -2.10 -32.00
CA GLY A 178 29.61 -2.87 -33.23
C GLY A 178 29.15 -4.32 -33.02
N TYR A 179 28.88 -4.74 -31.78
CA TYR A 179 28.44 -6.11 -31.46
C TYR A 179 27.23 -6.14 -30.53
N THR A 180 26.62 -7.32 -30.45
CA THR A 180 25.59 -7.65 -29.47
C THR A 180 26.12 -8.71 -28.52
N ARG A 181 25.94 -8.52 -27.21
CA ARG A 181 26.34 -9.50 -26.19
C ARG A 181 25.20 -9.78 -25.23
N GLU A 182 24.97 -11.06 -24.99
CA GLU A 182 23.98 -11.53 -24.02
C GLU A 182 24.63 -11.99 -22.71
N GLY A 183 23.82 -12.07 -21.66
CA GLY A 183 24.20 -12.70 -20.40
C GLY A 183 23.11 -12.59 -19.34
N THR A 184 23.48 -12.88 -18.10
CA THR A 184 22.54 -12.88 -16.98
C THR A 184 22.98 -11.91 -15.88
N LEU A 185 22.02 -11.16 -15.34
CA LEU A 185 22.18 -10.29 -14.19
C LEU A 185 21.30 -10.81 -13.04
N TYR A 186 21.94 -11.28 -11.97
CA TYR A 186 21.26 -11.75 -10.75
C TYR A 186 21.03 -10.58 -9.78
N ALA A 187 19.92 -9.87 -9.94
CA ALA A 187 19.54 -8.71 -9.14
C ALA A 187 18.91 -9.12 -7.79
N ARG A 188 19.66 -9.86 -6.97
CA ARG A 188 19.19 -10.39 -5.66
C ARG A 188 19.61 -9.53 -4.47
N ALA A 189 20.69 -8.76 -4.64
CA ALA A 189 21.27 -7.82 -3.69
C ALA A 189 21.83 -6.62 -4.47
N LEU A 190 22.56 -5.72 -3.80
CA LEU A 190 23.32 -4.68 -4.48
C LEU A 190 24.24 -5.33 -5.51
N LYS A 191 24.14 -4.88 -6.77
CA LYS A 191 24.97 -5.37 -7.87
C LYS A 191 25.68 -4.25 -8.58
N TYR A 192 26.92 -4.53 -8.94
CA TYR A 192 27.72 -3.72 -9.84
C TYR A 192 28.00 -4.55 -11.08
N LYS A 193 27.76 -3.97 -12.26
CA LYS A 193 28.01 -4.61 -13.55
C LYS A 193 28.77 -3.64 -14.43
N GLU A 194 30.02 -3.99 -14.69
CA GLU A 194 30.84 -3.32 -15.68
C GLU A 194 30.53 -3.89 -17.07
N LEU A 195 30.39 -3.00 -18.04
CA LEU A 195 30.12 -3.29 -19.44
C LEU A 195 31.40 -2.99 -20.23
N THR A 196 31.87 -3.99 -20.97
CA THR A 196 33.10 -3.91 -21.76
C THR A 196 32.86 -4.38 -23.19
N CYS A 197 33.59 -3.80 -24.14
CA CYS A 197 33.70 -4.36 -25.49
C CYS A 197 34.54 -5.67 -25.44
N PRO A 198 34.29 -6.64 -26.34
CA PRO A 198 35.21 -7.76 -26.52
C PRO A 198 36.59 -7.26 -26.98
N ALA A 199 37.66 -7.95 -26.57
CA ALA A 199 39.00 -7.68 -27.06
C ALA A 199 39.06 -7.99 -28.57
N GLN A 200 39.60 -7.04 -29.36
CA GLN A 200 39.87 -7.21 -30.79
C GLN A 200 41.10 -8.06 -31.03
#